data_AF-A0A383VRZ8-F1
#
_entry.id   AF-A0A383VRZ8-F1
#
_cell.length_a   1.000
_cell.length_b   1.000
_cell.length_c   1.000
_cell.angle_alpha   90.00
_cell.angle_beta   90.00
_cell.angle_gamma   90.00
#
_symmetry.space_group_name_H-M   'P 1'
#
loop_
_entity.id
_entity.type
_entity.pdbx_description
1 polymer ?
#
loop_
_entity_poly.entity_id
_entity_poly.type
_entity_poly.pdbx_seq_one_letter_code
_entity_poly.pdbx_strand_id
1 'polypeptide(L)'
;MAGVQIRPLADGVRLEWRLPVEQLRQACKDSFAQQTTVDIWSPACSPPLAGLTWQLQVQCAQQDGGTVVGLYVGPCQLAAGVWYKCRCTAAWGGVKRSSRGTPAASLRGWDNFLALAPMAEGGWVDAVWAAEGQPTSGEMLLRLHVHSVG
;
A
#
# COMPACT_ATOMS: atom_id res chain seq x y z
N MET A 1 8.22 -4.73 -16.43
CA MET A 1 6.91 -4.13 -16.11
C MET A 1 6.48 -4.65 -14.75
N ALA A 2 6.31 -3.77 -13.78
CA ALA A 2 5.78 -4.09 -12.45
C ALA A 2 4.40 -4.73 -12.60
N GLY A 3 4.30 -6.04 -12.36
CA GLY A 3 3.06 -6.81 -12.55
C GLY A 3 2.24 -6.91 -11.27
N VAL A 4 0.92 -6.74 -11.38
CA VAL A 4 -0.03 -7.17 -10.34
C VAL A 4 -0.40 -8.63 -10.60
N GLN A 5 -0.24 -9.49 -9.61
CA GLN A 5 -0.69 -10.89 -9.64
C GLN A 5 -1.83 -11.10 -8.67
N ILE A 6 -2.78 -11.94 -9.05
CA ILE A 6 -4.00 -12.17 -8.27
C ILE A 6 -4.13 -13.66 -8.06
N ARG A 7 -4.22 -14.05 -6.79
CA ARG A 7 -4.18 -15.45 -6.38
C ARG A 7 -5.41 -15.77 -5.53
N PRO A 8 -6.25 -16.73 -5.95
CA PRO A 8 -7.29 -17.25 -5.07
C PRO A 8 -6.66 -17.95 -3.86
N LEU A 9 -7.30 -17.82 -2.71
CA LEU A 9 -6.94 -18.47 -1.45
C LEU A 9 -8.19 -19.15 -0.86
N ALA A 10 -7.99 -20.10 0.06
CA ALA A 10 -9.10 -20.81 0.70
C ALA A 10 -10.03 -19.87 1.47
N ASP A 11 -9.48 -18.81 2.07
CA ASP A 11 -10.20 -17.85 2.89
C ASP A 11 -10.33 -16.46 2.24
N GLY A 12 -10.17 -16.35 0.91
CA GLY A 12 -10.30 -15.08 0.21
C GLY A 12 -9.46 -14.98 -1.06
N VAL A 13 -8.99 -13.77 -1.38
CA VAL A 13 -8.11 -13.53 -2.52
C VAL A 13 -6.98 -12.61 -2.15
N ARG A 14 -5.81 -12.90 -2.71
CA ARG A 14 -4.60 -12.11 -2.54
C ARG A 14 -4.22 -11.37 -3.83
N LEU A 15 -4.11 -10.05 -3.73
CA LEU A 15 -3.43 -9.22 -4.69
C LEU A 15 -1.96 -9.11 -4.29
N GLU A 16 -1.07 -9.26 -5.25
CA GLU A 16 0.37 -9.10 -5.10
C GLU A 16 0.83 -8.03 -6.08
N TRP A 17 1.52 -7.00 -5.58
CA TRP A 17 2.09 -5.93 -6.38
C TRP A 17 3.59 -5.85 -6.13
N ARG A 18 4.38 -5.98 -7.19
CA ARG A 18 5.82 -5.71 -7.16
C ARG A 18 6.05 -4.24 -7.51
N LEU A 19 6.42 -3.43 -6.52
CA LEU A 19 6.75 -2.02 -6.71
C LEU A 19 8.27 -1.88 -6.87
N PRO A 20 8.77 -1.26 -7.95
CA PRO A 20 10.19 -0.95 -8.07
C PRO A 20 10.66 -0.01 -6.96
N VAL A 21 11.79 -0.32 -6.33
CA VAL A 21 12.36 0.49 -5.23
C VAL A 21 12.70 1.90 -5.73
N GLU A 22 13.17 2.01 -6.96
CA GLU A 22 13.55 3.27 -7.59
C GLU A 22 12.34 4.17 -7.80
N GLN A 23 11.17 3.60 -8.13
CA GLN A 23 9.92 4.34 -8.23
C GLN A 23 9.49 4.87 -6.87
N LEU A 24 9.56 4.04 -5.82
CA LEU A 24 9.25 4.49 -4.46
C LEU A 24 10.21 5.58 -3.98
N ARG A 25 11.52 5.36 -4.19
CA ARG A 25 12.56 6.32 -3.84
C ARG A 25 12.29 7.67 -4.51
N GLN A 26 11.96 7.68 -5.80
CA GLN A 26 11.66 8.92 -6.50
C GLN A 26 10.42 9.60 -5.92
N ALA A 27 9.33 8.87 -5.70
CA ALA A 27 8.12 9.42 -5.09
C ALA A 27 8.38 10.01 -3.69
N CYS A 28 9.23 9.36 -2.88
CA CYS A 28 9.58 9.87 -1.56
C CYS A 28 10.41 11.17 -1.64
N LYS A 29 11.33 11.25 -2.59
CA LYS A 29 12.12 12.46 -2.89
C LYS A 29 11.23 13.59 -3.41
N ASP A 30 10.31 13.28 -4.32
CA ASP A 30 9.36 14.26 -4.88
C ASP A 30 8.45 14.81 -3.78
N SER A 31 7.92 13.94 -2.91
CA SER A 31 7.13 14.34 -1.75
C SER A 31 7.89 15.30 -0.83
N PHE A 32 9.17 15.00 -0.57
CA PHE A 32 10.02 15.87 0.25
C PHE A 32 10.32 17.21 -0.42
N ALA A 33 10.71 17.20 -1.70
CA ALA A 33 11.05 18.42 -2.42
C ALA A 33 9.84 19.36 -2.58
N GLN A 34 8.65 18.80 -2.81
CA GLN A 34 7.42 19.55 -3.06
C GLN A 34 6.61 19.82 -1.78
N GLN A 35 7.00 19.23 -0.66
CA GLN A 35 6.27 19.29 0.61
C GLN A 35 4.80 18.89 0.46
N THR A 36 4.55 17.84 -0.33
CA THR A 36 3.21 17.35 -0.66
C THR A 36 3.14 15.83 -0.59
N THR A 37 1.93 15.29 -0.59
CA THR A 37 1.70 13.86 -0.67
C THR A 37 1.86 13.38 -2.11
N VAL A 38 2.62 12.30 -2.31
CA VAL A 38 2.78 11.64 -3.61
C VAL A 38 2.27 10.21 -3.52
N ASP A 39 1.33 9.88 -4.39
CA ASP A 39 0.65 8.59 -4.40
C ASP A 39 1.12 7.71 -5.56
N ILE A 40 1.46 6.46 -5.26
CA ILE A 40 1.79 5.43 -6.24
C ILE A 40 0.68 4.38 -6.20
N TRP A 41 0.04 4.18 -7.33
CA TRP A 41 -1.08 3.25 -7.47
C TRP A 41 -0.63 1.95 -8.11
N SER A 42 -1.20 0.82 -7.67
CA SER A 42 -1.02 -0.44 -8.38
C SER A 42 -1.66 -0.35 -9.78
N PRO A 43 -0.98 -0.83 -10.84
CA PRO A 43 -1.36 -0.55 -12.24
C PRO A 43 -2.70 -1.15 -12.69
N ALA A 44 -3.28 -2.11 -11.95
CA ALA A 44 -4.59 -2.67 -12.26
C ALA A 44 -5.40 -2.93 -10.98
N CYS A 45 -6.72 -2.75 -11.09
CA CYS A 45 -7.68 -3.22 -10.11
C CYS A 45 -7.78 -4.76 -10.13
N SER A 46 -8.09 -5.38 -9.00
CA SER A 46 -8.40 -6.81 -9.01
C SER A 46 -9.68 -7.13 -9.78
N PRO A 47 -9.86 -8.37 -10.28
CA PRO A 47 -11.17 -8.93 -10.51
C PRO A 47 -12.08 -8.71 -9.29
N PRO A 48 -13.40 -8.63 -9.49
CA PRO A 48 -14.33 -8.43 -8.40
C PRO A 48 -14.22 -9.53 -7.34
N LEU A 49 -14.07 -9.12 -6.08
CA LEU A 49 -14.04 -9.95 -4.88
C LEU A 49 -15.15 -9.48 -3.95
N ALA A 50 -16.09 -10.37 -3.65
CA ALA A 50 -17.34 -9.99 -2.98
C ALA A 50 -18.07 -8.83 -3.70
N GLY A 51 -18.00 -8.79 -5.04
CA GLY A 51 -18.61 -7.75 -5.86
C GLY A 51 -17.80 -6.45 -6.03
N LEU A 52 -16.61 -6.36 -5.42
CA LEU A 52 -15.76 -5.16 -5.48
C LEU A 52 -14.41 -5.42 -6.13
N THR A 53 -13.98 -4.53 -7.01
CA THR A 53 -12.61 -4.51 -7.53
C THR A 53 -11.71 -3.75 -6.56
N TRP A 54 -10.51 -4.24 -6.26
CA TRP A 54 -9.62 -3.68 -5.23
C TRP A 54 -8.34 -3.12 -5.82
N GLN A 55 -7.78 -2.09 -5.17
CA GLN A 55 -6.50 -1.48 -5.52
C GLN A 55 -5.61 -1.29 -4.28
N LEU A 56 -4.31 -1.26 -4.53
CA LEU A 56 -3.30 -0.85 -3.57
C LEU A 56 -2.77 0.53 -3.93
N GLN A 57 -2.49 1.34 -2.91
CA GLN A 57 -1.79 2.61 -3.02
C GLN A 57 -0.67 2.65 -1.99
N VAL A 58 0.53 3.03 -2.44
CA VAL A 58 1.60 3.50 -1.54
C VAL A 58 1.57 5.01 -1.53
N GLN A 59 1.49 5.58 -0.35
CA GLN A 59 1.51 7.03 -0.16
C GLN A 59 2.85 7.44 0.44
N CYS A 60 3.50 8.42 -0.17
CA CYS A 60 4.65 9.12 0.39
C CYS A 60 4.13 10.45 0.94
N ALA A 61 4.16 10.63 2.26
CA ALA A 61 3.64 11.82 2.92
C ALA A 61 4.70 12.45 3.81
N GLN A 62 4.60 13.77 4.02
CA GLN A 62 5.48 14.50 4.93
C GLN A 62 4.97 14.38 6.38
N GLN A 63 5.85 13.97 7.28
CA GLN A 63 5.58 13.89 8.71
C GLN A 63 6.85 14.19 9.50
N ASP A 64 6.73 15.00 10.56
CA ASP A 64 7.83 15.32 11.50
C ASP A 64 9.15 15.72 10.81
N GLY A 65 9.06 16.47 9.70
CA GLY A 65 10.21 16.97 8.95
C GLY A 65 10.86 15.99 7.96
N GLY A 66 10.27 14.82 7.73
CA GLY A 66 10.74 13.85 6.75
C GLY A 66 9.62 13.14 6.00
N THR A 67 9.99 12.29 5.03
CA THR A 67 9.01 11.46 4.31
C THR A 67 8.73 10.17 5.06
N VAL A 68 7.46 9.82 5.22
CA VAL A 68 7.00 8.50 5.68
C VAL A 68 6.21 7.80 4.57
N VAL A 69 6.17 6.47 4.63
CA VAL A 69 5.47 5.65 3.65
C VAL A 69 4.25 4.95 4.25
N GLY A 70 3.07 5.24 3.71
CA GLY A 70 1.84 4.57 4.05
C GLY A 70 1.44 3.54 3.00
N LEU A 71 0.64 2.55 3.42
CA LEU A 71 0.03 1.58 2.52
C LEU A 71 -1.48 1.60 2.72
N TYR A 72 -2.18 1.88 1.63
CA TYR A 72 -3.63 2.02 1.57
C TYR A 72 -4.22 0.99 0.62
N VAL A 73 -5.43 0.60 0.95
CA VAL A 73 -6.24 -0.35 0.23
C VAL A 73 -7.67 0.15 0.16
N GLY A 74 -8.30 -0.07 -0.97
CA GLY A 74 -9.74 0.01 -1.04
C GLY A 74 -10.26 -0.37 -2.40
N PRO A 75 -11.58 -0.30 -2.55
CA PRO A 75 -12.24 -0.63 -3.79
C PRO A 75 -11.96 0.45 -4.85
N CYS A 76 -11.77 0.06 -6.11
CA CYS A 76 -11.62 1.01 -7.21
C CYS A 76 -12.91 1.78 -7.46
N GLN A 77 -14.06 1.12 -7.24
CA GLN A 77 -15.39 1.70 -7.36
C GLN A 77 -16.30 1.11 -6.28
N LEU A 78 -17.08 1.97 -5.64
CA LEU A 78 -18.16 1.56 -4.75
C LEU A 78 -19.49 1.90 -5.40
N ALA A 79 -20.38 0.91 -5.48
CA ALA A 79 -21.76 1.17 -5.85
C ALA A 79 -22.42 2.04 -4.75
N ALA A 80 -23.03 3.15 -5.15
CA ALA A 80 -23.75 4.02 -4.23
C ALA A 80 -24.87 3.24 -3.51
N GLY A 81 -25.03 3.46 -2.21
CA GLY A 81 -26.09 2.84 -1.41
C GLY A 81 -25.84 1.40 -0.96
N VAL A 82 -24.70 0.79 -1.28
CA VAL A 82 -24.36 -0.58 -0.84
C VAL A 82 -23.38 -0.55 0.33
N TRP A 83 -23.78 -1.19 1.44
CA TRP A 83 -22.94 -1.34 2.62
C TRP A 83 -22.13 -2.63 2.53
N TYR A 84 -20.81 -2.50 2.41
CA TYR A 84 -19.90 -3.65 2.43
C TYR A 84 -19.29 -3.81 3.83
N LYS A 85 -18.94 -5.04 4.20
CA LYS A 85 -18.09 -5.30 5.36
C LYS A 85 -16.98 -6.22 4.90
N CYS A 86 -15.74 -5.77 5.07
CA CYS A 86 -14.58 -6.50 4.60
C CYS A 86 -13.59 -6.68 5.75
N ARG A 87 -12.89 -7.80 5.70
CA ARG A 87 -11.68 -8.03 6.48
C ARG A 87 -10.54 -8.08 5.48
N CYS A 88 -9.52 -7.27 5.70
CA CYS A 88 -8.33 -7.31 4.86
C CYS A 88 -7.05 -7.40 5.70
N THR A 89 -6.02 -7.99 5.11
CA THR A 89 -4.67 -8.03 5.66
C THR A 89 -3.71 -7.53 4.59
N ALA A 90 -3.05 -6.41 4.85
CA ALA A 90 -1.97 -5.92 4.02
C ALA A 90 -0.62 -6.43 4.57
N ALA A 91 0.33 -6.66 3.67
CA ALA A 91 1.69 -7.05 4.02
C ALA A 91 2.71 -6.35 3.14
N TRP A 92 3.80 -5.89 3.75
CA TRP A 92 4.93 -5.26 3.10
C TRP A 92 6.17 -5.47 3.98
N GLY A 93 7.26 -5.99 3.40
CA GLY A 93 8.55 -5.98 4.10
C GLY A 93 8.59 -6.83 5.37
N GLY A 94 7.84 -7.94 5.40
CA GLY A 94 7.68 -8.77 6.61
C GLY A 94 6.61 -8.27 7.59
N VAL A 95 6.25 -6.99 7.53
CA VAL A 95 5.18 -6.39 8.33
C VAL A 95 3.82 -6.82 7.78
N LYS A 96 2.88 -7.14 8.67
CA LYS A 96 1.50 -7.46 8.35
C LYS A 96 0.57 -6.63 9.22
N ARG A 97 -0.43 -6.00 8.61
CA ARG A 97 -1.47 -5.26 9.32
C ARG A 97 -2.84 -5.68 8.81
N SER A 98 -3.80 -5.84 9.72
CA SER A 98 -5.16 -6.23 9.39
C SER A 98 -6.14 -5.14 9.75
N SER A 99 -7.17 -4.98 8.92
CA SER A 99 -8.31 -4.12 9.24
C SER A 99 -9.61 -4.89 9.05
N ARG A 100 -10.63 -4.47 9.81
CA ARG A 100 -12.01 -4.96 9.70
C ARG A 100 -12.92 -3.76 9.67
N GLY A 101 -13.88 -3.76 8.75
CA GLY A 101 -14.89 -2.71 8.70
C GLY A 101 -15.49 -2.53 7.31
N THR A 102 -16.30 -1.50 7.16
CA THR A 102 -16.88 -1.13 5.88
C THR A 102 -15.85 -0.41 5.03
N PRO A 103 -15.56 -0.88 3.80
CA PRO A 103 -14.88 -0.07 2.79
C PRO A 103 -15.63 1.27 2.69
N ALA A 104 -14.96 2.37 3.05
CA ALA A 104 -15.52 3.70 2.83
C ALA A 104 -15.31 4.09 1.36
N ALA A 105 -15.94 5.19 0.92
CA ALA A 105 -15.66 5.79 -0.39
C ALA A 105 -14.18 6.16 -0.58
N SER A 106 -13.45 6.35 0.52
CA SER A 106 -12.00 6.53 0.56
C SER A 106 -11.27 5.21 0.85
N LEU A 107 -10.05 5.10 0.34
CA LEU A 107 -9.14 4.02 0.71
C LEU A 107 -8.86 4.05 2.21
N ARG A 108 -8.72 2.87 2.80
CA ARG A 108 -8.26 2.70 4.18
C ARG A 108 -6.82 2.22 4.16
N GLY A 109 -5.99 2.78 5.02
CA GLY A 109 -4.60 2.36 5.09
C GLY A 109 -4.02 2.55 6.46
N TRP A 110 -2.72 2.38 6.51
CA TRP A 110 -1.91 2.67 7.67
C TRP A 110 -0.85 3.66 7.23
N ASP A 111 -0.96 4.87 7.80
CA ASP A 111 0.10 5.87 7.78
C ASP A 111 1.35 5.22 8.41
N ASN A 112 2.52 5.53 7.84
CA ASN A 112 3.79 4.94 8.26
C ASN A 112 3.70 3.41 8.48
N PHE A 113 3.34 2.68 7.42
CA PHE A 113 2.99 1.25 7.49
C PHE A 113 4.11 0.41 8.11
N LEU A 114 5.36 0.76 7.81
CA LEU A 114 6.57 0.09 8.28
C LEU A 114 7.07 0.60 9.65
N ALA A 115 6.40 1.62 10.23
CA ALA A 115 6.81 2.26 11.48
C ALA A 115 8.26 2.80 11.46
N LEU A 116 8.70 3.29 10.30
CA LEU A 116 10.03 3.86 10.10
C LEU A 116 10.10 5.24 10.75
N ALA A 117 11.30 5.63 11.18
CA ALA A 117 11.58 7.04 11.41
C ALA A 117 11.37 7.82 10.09
N PRO A 118 10.80 9.04 10.13
CA PRO A 118 10.70 9.89 8.96
C PRO A 118 12.06 10.08 8.29
N MET A 119 12.11 9.88 6.97
CA MET A 119 13.34 10.04 6.19
C MET A 119 13.58 11.54 5.91
N ALA A 120 14.10 12.23 6.92
CA ALA A 120 14.73 13.55 6.76
C ALA A 120 16.05 13.36 5.99
N GLU A 121 16.51 14.35 5.22
CA GLU A 121 17.61 14.26 4.21
C GLU A 121 17.14 13.89 2.79
N GLY A 122 16.31 14.76 2.20
CA GLY A 122 15.92 14.62 0.79
C GLY A 122 14.82 13.60 0.53
N GLY A 123 14.16 13.11 1.59
CA GLY A 123 12.98 12.25 1.50
C GLY A 123 13.27 10.77 1.38
N TRP A 124 14.53 10.35 1.24
CA TRP A 124 14.89 8.93 1.19
C TRP A 124 16.28 8.69 1.78
N VAL A 125 16.38 7.80 2.75
CA VAL A 125 17.64 7.43 3.40
C VAL A 125 17.82 5.91 3.33
N ASP A 126 18.74 5.44 2.47
CA ASP A 126 18.98 4.00 2.27
C ASP A 126 19.35 3.29 3.59
N ALA A 127 20.05 3.96 4.51
CA ALA A 127 20.42 3.39 5.81
C ALA A 127 19.21 3.12 6.72
N VAL A 128 18.26 4.06 6.81
CA VAL A 128 17.01 3.88 7.59
C VAL A 128 16.19 2.74 6.99
N TRP A 129 16.12 2.69 5.67
CA TRP A 129 15.38 1.66 4.94
C TRP A 129 15.99 0.26 5.13
N ALA A 130 17.32 0.15 4.99
CA ALA A 130 18.04 -1.12 5.13
C ALA A 130 18.07 -1.62 6.58
N ALA A 131 18.14 -0.72 7.58
CA ALA A 131 18.09 -1.08 9.00
C ALA A 131 16.80 -1.85 9.36
N GLU A 132 15.73 -1.60 8.62
CA GLU A 132 14.40 -2.20 8.81
C GLU A 132 14.19 -3.39 7.85
N GLY A 133 15.28 -3.93 7.31
CA GLY A 133 15.30 -5.12 6.46
C GLY A 133 14.63 -4.92 5.10
N GLN A 134 14.42 -3.68 4.67
CA GLN A 134 13.77 -3.38 3.40
C GLN A 134 14.77 -3.36 2.24
N PRO A 135 14.36 -3.76 1.02
CA PRO A 135 15.23 -3.73 -0.14
C PRO A 135 15.53 -2.28 -0.57
N THR A 136 16.81 -1.99 -0.85
CA THR A 136 17.27 -0.69 -1.37
C THR A 136 17.43 -0.67 -2.90
N SER A 137 17.16 -1.79 -3.58
CA SER A 137 17.16 -1.89 -5.05
C SER A 137 16.23 -3.00 -5.54
N GLY A 138 15.82 -2.95 -6.79
CA GLY A 138 15.01 -4.00 -7.42
C GLY A 138 13.53 -3.81 -7.13
N GLU A 139 12.83 -4.86 -6.69
CA GLU A 139 11.39 -4.82 -6.45
C GLU A 139 11.05 -5.19 -5.01
N MET A 140 10.07 -4.50 -4.44
CA MET A 140 9.46 -4.84 -3.17
C MET A 140 8.07 -5.42 -3.39
N LEU A 141 7.71 -6.44 -2.61
CA LEU A 141 6.44 -7.13 -2.74
C LEU A 141 5.43 -6.63 -1.72
N LEU A 142 4.37 -6.00 -2.21
CA LEU A 142 3.21 -5.59 -1.45
C LEU A 142 2.10 -6.61 -1.67
N ARG A 143 1.42 -6.98 -0.60
CA ARG A 143 0.32 -7.93 -0.67
C ARG A 143 -0.90 -7.38 0.03
N LEU A 144 -2.04 -7.56 -0.60
CA LEU A 144 -3.34 -7.41 0.01
C LEU A 144 -4.04 -8.75 0.00
N HIS A 145 -4.49 -9.22 1.15
CA HIS A 145 -5.42 -10.32 1.26
C HIS A 145 -6.79 -9.77 1.66
N VAL A 146 -7.79 -9.92 0.79
CA VAL A 146 -9.19 -9.67 1.10
C VAL A 146 -9.81 -11.00 1.51
N HIS A 147 -10.23 -11.10 2.77
CA HIS A 147 -10.78 -12.34 3.31
C HIS A 147 -12.27 -12.46 2.98
N SER A 148 -12.71 -13.67 2.67
CA SER A 148 -14.11 -14.04 2.63
C SER A 148 -14.72 -13.90 4.02
N VAL A 149 -15.84 -13.19 4.11
CA VAL A 149 -16.72 -13.21 5.29
C VAL A 149 -17.77 -14.28 5.03
N GLY A 150 -17.63 -15.41 5.71
CA GLY A 150 -18.68 -16.43 5.80
C GLY A 150 -19.81 -16.00 6.72
#